data_AF-A0A9D6LRH7-F1
#
_entry.id   AF-A0A9D6LRH7-F1
#
_cell.length_a   1.000
_cell.length_b   1.000
_cell.length_c   1.000
_cell.angle_alpha   90.00
_cell.angle_beta   90.00
_cell.angle_gamma   90.00
#
_symmetry.space_group_name_H-M   'P 1'
#
loop_
_entity.id
_entity.type
_entity.pdbx_description
1 polymer ?
#
loop_
_entity_poly.entity_id
_entity_poly.type
_entity_poly.pdbx_seq_one_letter_code
_entity_poly.pdbx_strand_id
1 'polypeptide(L)' 'GIIPTLQPAHFGRVYAAYGGVFVILSILWGWVIDRKSPDAFDLLGGAFCLVGVAFIKWWPRGV' A
#
# COMPACT_ATOMS: atom_id res chain seq x y z
N GLY A 1 7.89 12.12 12.35
CA GLY A 1 7.03 13.23 12.80
C GLY A 1 5.96 12.68 13.73
N ILE A 2 5.61 13.40 14.79
CA ILE A 2 4.64 12.97 15.81
C ILE A 2 3.18 13.28 15.38
N ILE A 3 2.99 14.24 14.49
CA ILE A 3 1.67 14.67 14.00
C ILE A 3 0.84 13.51 13.40
N PRO A 4 1.41 12.61 12.56
CA PRO A 4 0.66 11.50 11.98
C PRO A 4 0.12 10.50 13.01
N THR A 5 0.73 10.40 14.20
CA THR A 5 0.28 9.46 15.26
C THR A 5 -0.92 9.97 16.04
N LEU A 6 -1.28 11.25 15.90
CA LEU A 6 -2.41 11.90 16.58
C LEU A 6 -3.74 11.75 15.83
N GLN A 7 -3.88 10.69 15.03
CA GLN A 7 -5.08 10.43 14.25
C GLN A 7 -6.09 9.59 15.05
N PRO A 8 -7.41 9.80 14.85
CA PRO A 8 -8.45 9.05 15.57
C PRO A 8 -8.50 7.55 15.20
N ALA A 9 -7.89 7.17 14.08
CA ALA A 9 -7.75 5.78 13.66
C ALA A 9 -6.43 5.15 14.17
N HIS A 10 -6.36 3.82 14.24
CA HIS A 10 -5.14 3.14 14.68
C HIS A 10 -3.97 3.44 13.72
N PHE A 11 -3.01 4.26 14.17
CA PHE A 11 -1.91 4.80 13.36
C PHE A 11 -1.27 3.76 12.43
N GLY A 12 -0.90 2.61 13.00
CA GLY A 12 -0.24 1.54 12.23
C GLY A 12 -1.07 0.99 11.06
N ARG A 13 -2.41 0.98 11.16
CA ARG A 13 -3.28 0.49 10.07
C ARG A 13 -3.36 1.49 8.92
N VAL A 14 -3.47 2.77 9.25
CA VAL A 14 -3.52 3.85 8.26
C VAL A 14 -2.18 3.98 7.55
N TYR A 15 -1.08 3.88 8.29
CA TYR A 15 0.26 3.87 7.70
C TYR A 15 0.52 2.65 6.81
N ALA A 16 0.04 1.47 7.21
CA ALA A 16 0.10 0.27 6.37
C ALA A 16 -0.67 0.45 5.06
N ALA A 17 -1.86 1.07 5.09
CA ALA A 17 -2.63 1.37 3.89
C ALA A 17 -1.90 2.31 2.93
N TYR A 18 -1.24 3.36 3.44
CA TYR A 18 -0.42 4.25 2.62
C TYR A 18 0.76 3.51 1.97
N GLY A 19 1.36 2.54 2.65
CA GLY A 19 2.41 1.70 2.07
C GLY A 19 1.95 0.98 0.80
N GLY A 20 0.74 0.41 0.78
CA GLY A 20 0.19 -0.24 -0.42
C GLY A 20 -0.08 0.75 -1.56
N VAL A 21 -0.62 1.93 -1.24
CA VAL A 21 -0.85 3.00 -2.23
C VAL A 21 0.48 3.44 -2.86
N PHE A 22 1.53 3.58 -2.05
CA PHE A 22 2.86 3.96 -2.51
C PHE A 22 3.42 2.95 -3.53
N VAL A 23 3.32 1.65 -3.25
CA VAL A 23 3.79 0.60 -4.17
C VAL A 23 3.10 0.69 -5.54
N ILE A 24 1.77 0.82 -5.56
CA ILE A 24 1.02 0.94 -6.81
C ILE A 24 1.39 2.23 -7.56
N LEU A 25 1.56 3.33 -6.84
CA LEU A 25 1.94 4.61 -7.44
C LEU A 25 3.35 4.54 -8.04
N SER A 26 4.30 3.86 -7.40
CA SER A 26 5.65 3.65 -7.96
C SER A 26 5.63 2.83 -9.25
N ILE A 27 4.81 1.77 -9.31
CA ILE A 27 4.66 0.95 -10.53
C ILE A 27 4.02 1.77 -11.66
N LEU A 28 2.95 2.50 -11.36
CA LEU A 28 2.30 3.40 -12.34
C LEU A 28 3.24 4.49 -12.82
N TRP A 29 4.07 5.04 -11.93
CA TRP A 29 5.05 6.07 -12.28
C TRP A 29 6.09 5.54 -13.24
N GLY A 30 6.69 4.38 -12.95
CA GLY A 30 7.63 3.72 -13.85
C GLY A 30 7.03 3.42 -15.23
N TRP A 31 5.72 3.14 -15.28
CA TRP A 31 5.02 2.93 -16.54
C TRP A 31 4.79 4.22 -17.34
N VAL A 32 4.24 5.25 -16.69
CA VAL A 32 3.78 6.48 -17.37
C VAL A 32 4.94 7.43 -17.67
N ILE A 33 5.83 7.63 -16.71
CA ILE A 33 6.91 8.62 -16.78
C ILE A 33 8.17 7.98 -17.36
N ASP A 34 8.59 6.85 -16.82
CA ASP A 34 9.83 6.19 -17.26
C ASP A 34 9.62 5.33 -18.52
N ARG A 35 8.38 5.26 -19.04
CA ARG A 35 7.97 4.48 -20.23
C ARG A 35 8.35 3.00 -20.16
N LYS A 36 8.59 2.49 -18.95
CA LYS A 36 8.94 1.10 -18.70
C LYS A 36 7.67 0.34 -18.41
N SER A 37 7.19 -0.43 -19.38
CA SER A 37 6.05 -1.31 -19.19
C SER A 37 6.29 -2.24 -17.98
N PRO A 38 5.37 -2.27 -17.01
CA PRO A 38 5.52 -3.09 -15.82
C PRO A 38 5.54 -4.56 -16.21
N ASP A 39 6.46 -5.31 -15.64
CA ASP A 39 6.57 -6.74 -15.89
C ASP A 39 5.46 -7.51 -15.15
N ALA A 40 5.19 -8.74 -15.57
CA ALA A 40 4.25 -9.62 -14.90
C ALA A 40 4.59 -9.79 -13.41
N PHE A 41 5.89 -9.81 -13.07
CA PHE A 41 6.35 -9.86 -11.69
C PHE A 41 6.11 -8.56 -10.90
N ASP A 42 6.18 -7.38 -11.55
CA ASP A 42 5.86 -6.10 -10.91
C ASP A 42 4.37 -6.04 -10.54
N LEU A 43 3.51 -6.48 -11.46
CA LEU A 43 2.07 -6.56 -11.24
C LEU A 43 1.72 -7.58 -10.15
N LEU A 44 2.37 -8.74 -10.15
CA LEU A 44 2.19 -9.76 -9.11
C LEU A 44 2.61 -9.22 -7.73
N GLY A 45 3.78 -8.57 -7.66
CA GLY A 45 4.27 -7.93 -6.43
C GLY A 45 3.33 -6.84 -5.92
N GLY A 46 2.84 -5.98 -6.81
CA GLY A 46 1.83 -4.97 -6.49
C GLY A 46 0.54 -5.58 -5.94
N ALA A 47 0.06 -6.66 -6.55
CA ALA A 47 -1.11 -7.39 -6.09
C ALA A 47 -0.89 -8.00 -4.69
N PHE A 48 0.28 -8.59 -4.42
CA PHE A 48 0.63 -9.11 -3.09
C PHE A 48 0.67 -8.00 -2.03
N CYS A 49 1.23 -6.84 -2.34
CA CYS A 49 1.22 -5.69 -1.44
C CYS A 49 -0.21 -5.22 -1.13
N LEU A 50 -1.08 -5.15 -2.14
CA LEU A 50 -2.49 -4.79 -1.94
C LEU A 50 -3.22 -5.82 -1.07
N VAL A 51 -2.98 -7.11 -1.29
CA VAL A 51 -3.54 -8.18 -0.46
C VAL A 51 -3.07 -8.05 0.99
N GLY A 52 -1.78 -7.82 1.23
CA GLY A 52 -1.23 -7.60 2.57
C GLY A 52 -1.87 -6.40 3.28
N VAL A 53 -2.07 -5.30 2.58
CA VAL A 53 -2.80 -4.12 3.10
C VAL A 53 -4.27 -4.45 3.39
N ALA A 54 -4.93 -5.20 2.51
CA ALA A 54 -6.31 -5.62 2.70
C ALA A 54 -6.46 -6.47 3.96
N PHE A 55 -5.53 -7.41 4.21
CA PHE A 55 -5.46 -8.14 5.46
C PHE A 55 -5.30 -7.20 6.66
N ILE A 56 -4.35 -6.27 6.66
CA ILE A 56 -4.13 -5.37 7.82
C ILE A 56 -5.35 -4.48 8.11
N LYS A 57 -6.02 -4.01 7.05
CA LYS A 57 -7.17 -3.10 7.15
C LYS A 57 -8.45 -3.83 7.56
N TRP A 58 -8.79 -4.92 6.89
CA TRP A 58 -10.09 -5.60 7.03
C TRP A 58 -10.06 -6.83 7.93
N TRP A 59 -8.91 -7.29 8.41
CA TRP A 59 -8.88 -8.42 9.33
C TRP A 59 -9.69 -8.10 10.60
N PRO A 60 -10.80 -8.82 10.84
CA PRO A 60 -11.60 -8.66 12.04
C PRO A 60 -10.79 -9.23 13.19
N ARG A 61 -10.32 -8.34 14.07
CA ARG A 61 -9.77 -8.74 15.35
C ARG A 61 -10.97 -8.79 16.27
N GLY A 62 -11.41 -10.01 16.58
CA GLY A 62 -12.37 -10.23 17.65
C GLY A 62 -11.91 -9.48 18.88
N VAL A 63 -12.88 -8.79 19.49
CA VAL A 63 -12.74 -7.98 20.71
C VAL A 63 -11.77 -8.56 21.74
#